data_AF-A0A4D9DJW0-F1
#
_entry.id   AF-A0A4D9DJW0-F1
#
_cell.length_a   1.000
_cell.length_b   1.000
_cell.length_c   1.000
_cell.angle_alpha   90.00
_cell.angle_beta   90.00
_cell.angle_gamma   90.00
#
_symmetry.space_group_name_H-M   'P 1'
#
loop_
_entity.id
_entity.type
_entity.pdbx_description
1 polymer ?
#
loop_
_entity_poly.entity_id
_entity_poly.type
_entity_poly.pdbx_seq_one_letter_code
_entity_poly.pdbx_strand_id
1 'polypeptide(L)'
;MSPQHVAALIDQAEQRGWVLREGDRTRGQRAPLSVTDTARNLLTDVWPLAQQIASPRSLGFSAAEFDHFIGLLQRALVPGVIDPHDVVVLLDADHHPCGTAPRADVHTADTPLHAAFSTYLFDEDDNLLMTRRALSKAAWPGVWTNSACGHLLPQETPFMAARRRVPYEIGAPPLALRMTLPEFRYQARDASGIVENEVCPVMVGTVDRDQINPNPTEVAEHTWIRWSTLTSMVDTAPALISPWCVLQVNQLRKLQEWKNRP
;
A
#
# COMPACT_ATOMS: atom_id res chain seq x y z
N MET A 1 31.03 0.87 -4.56
CA MET A 1 31.62 1.55 -3.39
C MET A 1 32.28 0.49 -2.49
N SER A 2 33.49 0.69 -1.96
CA SER A 2 34.16 -0.35 -1.17
C SER A 2 33.57 -0.44 0.26
N PRO A 3 33.64 -1.59 0.94
CA PRO A 3 33.16 -1.73 2.32
C PRO A 3 33.81 -0.75 3.31
N GLN A 4 35.06 -0.33 3.05
CA GLN A 4 35.79 0.64 3.86
C GLN A 4 35.23 2.06 3.73
N HIS A 5 34.78 2.47 2.53
CA HIS A 5 34.16 3.78 2.31
C HIS A 5 32.80 3.89 3.01
N VAL A 6 32.03 2.80 3.04
CA VAL A 6 30.72 2.77 3.72
C VAL A 6 30.89 2.89 5.23
N ALA A 7 31.89 2.23 5.82
CA ALA A 7 32.16 2.33 7.26
C ALA A 7 32.52 3.77 7.68
N ALA A 8 33.39 4.44 6.91
CA ALA A 8 33.79 5.82 7.18
C ALA A 8 32.60 6.81 7.07
N LEU A 9 31.69 6.60 6.12
CA LEU A 9 30.47 7.40 5.99
C LEU A 9 29.54 7.24 7.19
N ILE A 10 29.38 6.01 7.69
CA ILE A 10 28.56 5.74 8.88
C ILE A 10 29.20 6.36 10.12
N ASP A 11 30.52 6.24 10.29
CA ASP A 11 31.23 6.85 11.43
C ASP A 11 31.10 8.38 11.41
N GLN A 12 31.16 9.01 10.23
CA GLN A 12 30.91 10.46 10.08
C GLN A 12 29.45 10.83 10.37
N ALA A 13 28.50 10.02 9.92
CA ALA A 13 27.09 10.24 10.21
C ALA A 13 26.80 10.10 11.72
N GLU A 14 27.44 9.16 12.40
CA GLU A 14 27.33 8.97 13.85
C GLU A 14 27.94 10.16 14.62
N GLN A 15 29.13 10.63 14.22
CA GLN A 15 29.76 11.83 14.80
C GLN A 15 28.92 13.11 14.63
N ARG A 16 28.17 13.19 13.54
CA ARG A 16 27.24 14.30 13.28
C ARG A 16 25.89 14.13 13.99
N GLY A 17 25.74 13.05 14.76
CA GLY A 17 24.50 12.73 15.45
C GLY A 17 23.35 12.43 14.49
N TRP A 18 23.64 11.95 13.28
CA TRP A 18 22.64 11.62 12.27
C TRP A 18 22.14 10.18 12.38
N VAL A 19 23.03 9.27 12.79
CA VAL A 19 22.70 7.88 13.07
C VAL A 19 23.19 7.50 14.46
N LEU A 20 22.48 6.57 15.10
CA LEU A 20 22.85 5.94 16.36
C LEU A 20 23.14 4.47 16.10
N ARG A 21 24.20 3.93 16.71
CA ARG A 21 24.46 2.49 16.74
C ARG A 21 23.75 1.88 17.93
N GLU A 22 22.89 0.90 17.67
CA GLU A 22 22.18 0.17 18.71
C GLU A 22 22.99 -1.10 19.07
N GLY A 23 23.67 -1.07 20.21
CA GLY A 23 24.40 -2.22 20.76
C GLY A 23 25.93 -2.17 20.64
N ASP A 24 26.59 -3.12 21.31
CA ASP A 24 28.05 -3.18 21.43
C ASP A 24 28.76 -3.67 20.16
N ARG A 25 29.97 -3.15 19.92
CA ARG A 25 30.81 -3.55 18.78
C ARG A 25 31.43 -4.93 19.03
N THR A 26 30.78 -6.00 18.60
CA THR A 26 31.41 -7.33 18.51
C THR A 26 32.12 -7.53 17.17
N ARG A 27 33.36 -8.01 17.21
CA ARG A 27 34.18 -8.26 16.00
C ARG A 27 33.47 -9.23 15.06
N GLY A 28 33.10 -8.77 13.87
CA GLY A 28 32.44 -9.57 12.84
C GLY A 28 30.93 -9.39 12.71
N GLN A 29 30.28 -8.62 13.60
CA GLN A 29 28.87 -8.24 13.46
C GLN A 29 28.72 -6.74 13.20
N ARG A 30 27.82 -6.38 12.29
CA ARG A 30 27.45 -4.98 12.05
C ARG A 30 26.43 -4.57 13.12
N ALA A 31 26.80 -3.64 13.98
CA ALA A 31 25.86 -3.07 14.94
C ALA A 31 24.68 -2.43 14.17
N PRO A 32 23.42 -2.74 14.53
CA PRO A 32 22.25 -2.08 13.97
C PRO A 32 22.39 -0.55 14.05
N LEU A 33 21.88 0.15 13.05
CA LEU A 33 21.90 1.61 12.97
C LEU A 33 20.48 2.12 12.96
N SER A 34 20.16 3.09 13.80
CA SER A 34 18.94 3.87 13.71
C SER A 34 19.24 5.30 13.28
N VAL A 35 18.34 5.89 12.51
CA VAL A 35 18.44 7.31 12.13
C VAL A 35 17.86 8.13 13.26
N THR A 36 18.53 9.22 13.62
CA THR A 36 18.11 10.14 14.68
C THR A 36 17.02 11.10 14.21
N ASP A 37 16.29 11.69 15.16
CA ASP A 37 15.31 12.74 14.85
C ASP A 37 15.98 14.00 14.29
N THR A 38 17.21 14.29 14.70
CA THR A 38 18.01 15.39 14.15
C THR A 38 18.29 15.21 12.65
N ALA A 39 18.69 14.00 12.24
CA ALA A 39 18.86 13.69 10.82
C ALA A 39 17.54 13.72 10.06
N ARG A 40 16.47 13.19 10.65
CA ARG A 40 15.13 13.24 10.06
C ARG A 40 14.71 14.67 9.72
N ASN A 41 14.83 15.57 10.69
CA ASN A 41 14.42 16.96 10.54
C ASN A 41 15.30 17.70 9.51
N LEU A 42 16.62 17.51 9.59
CA LEU A 42 17.56 18.11 8.62
C LEU A 42 17.26 17.65 7.19
N LEU A 43 16.93 16.38 7.00
CA LEU A 43 16.57 15.85 5.69
C LEU A 43 15.25 16.43 5.21
N THR A 44 14.22 16.54 6.05
CA THR A 44 12.96 17.20 5.66
C THR A 44 13.19 18.62 5.13
N ASP A 45 14.08 19.39 5.76
CA ASP A 45 14.35 20.79 5.36
C ASP A 45 15.22 20.91 4.11
N VAL A 46 16.21 20.02 3.95
CA VAL A 46 17.21 20.10 2.87
C VAL A 46 16.80 19.29 1.63
N TRP A 47 15.89 18.32 1.77
CA TRP A 47 15.52 17.40 0.69
C TRP A 47 14.92 18.08 -0.55
N PRO A 48 14.00 19.05 -0.44
CA PRO A 48 13.49 19.75 -1.62
C PRO A 48 14.59 20.47 -2.41
N LEU A 49 15.60 21.00 -1.71
CA LEU A 49 16.76 21.65 -2.33
C LEU A 49 17.71 20.62 -2.96
N ALA A 50 17.94 19.49 -2.30
CA ALA A 50 18.75 18.39 -2.84
C ALA A 50 18.14 17.81 -4.13
N GLN A 51 16.81 17.69 -4.22
CA GLN A 51 16.09 17.25 -5.42
C GLN A 51 16.25 18.23 -6.59
N GLN A 52 16.33 19.53 -6.32
CA GLN A 52 16.54 20.55 -7.36
C GLN A 52 17.97 20.56 -7.91
N ILE A 53 18.94 20.15 -7.10
CA ILE A 53 20.37 20.19 -7.43
C ILE A 53 20.86 18.84 -7.98
N ALA A 54 20.26 17.72 -7.57
CA ALA A 54 20.65 16.39 -8.01
C ALA A 54 19.92 15.98 -9.29
N SER A 55 20.67 15.86 -10.40
CA SER A 55 20.14 15.20 -11.59
C SER A 55 20.36 13.68 -11.52
N PRO A 56 19.40 12.84 -11.96
CA PRO A 56 19.57 11.38 -12.03
C PRO A 56 20.88 10.96 -12.72
N ARG A 57 21.19 11.60 -13.86
CA ARG A 57 22.39 11.32 -14.64
C ARG A 57 23.68 11.67 -13.92
N SER A 58 23.74 12.76 -13.17
CA SER A 58 24.95 13.15 -12.44
C SER A 58 25.31 12.18 -11.32
N LEU A 59 24.34 11.39 -10.87
CA LEU A 59 24.51 10.35 -9.85
C LEU A 59 24.65 8.96 -10.45
N GLY A 60 24.70 8.84 -11.79
CA GLY A 60 24.83 7.58 -12.50
C GLY A 60 23.56 6.72 -12.53
N PHE A 61 22.41 7.31 -12.22
CA PHE A 61 21.11 6.64 -12.26
C PHE A 61 20.35 6.98 -13.55
N SER A 62 19.56 6.02 -14.05
CA SER A 62 18.41 6.34 -14.89
C SER A 62 17.33 7.07 -14.08
N ALA A 63 16.38 7.71 -14.74
CA ALA A 63 15.28 8.41 -14.05
C ALA A 63 14.49 7.44 -13.14
N ALA A 64 14.19 6.24 -13.62
CA ALA A 64 13.44 5.24 -12.86
C ALA A 64 14.24 4.70 -11.65
N GLU A 65 15.54 4.47 -11.80
CA GLU A 65 16.39 4.04 -10.68
C GLU A 65 16.55 5.14 -9.63
N PHE A 66 16.61 6.40 -10.08
CA PHE A 66 16.68 7.55 -9.19
C PHE A 66 15.39 7.69 -8.39
N ASP A 67 14.22 7.64 -9.04
CA ASP A 67 12.93 7.71 -8.36
C ASP A 67 12.75 6.56 -7.34
N HIS A 68 13.19 5.35 -7.70
CA HIS A 68 13.16 4.21 -6.82
C HIS A 68 14.08 4.39 -5.59
N PHE A 69 15.32 4.84 -5.82
CA PHE A 69 16.30 5.11 -4.77
C PHE A 69 15.85 6.22 -3.81
N ILE A 70 15.32 7.32 -4.36
CA ILE A 70 14.72 8.44 -3.61
C ILE A 70 13.56 7.94 -2.75
N GLY A 71 12.66 7.13 -3.31
CA GLY A 71 11.55 6.54 -2.56
C GLY A 71 11.98 5.58 -1.45
N LEU A 72 13.09 4.86 -1.62
CA LEU A 72 13.69 4.03 -0.56
C LEU A 72 14.31 4.89 0.54
N LEU A 73 15.04 5.95 0.18
CA LEU A 73 15.66 6.87 1.14
C LEU A 73 14.62 7.62 1.97
N GLN A 74 13.54 8.11 1.36
CA GLN A 74 12.44 8.77 2.09
C GLN A 74 11.82 7.84 3.15
N ARG A 75 11.59 6.58 2.78
CA ARG A 75 11.03 5.56 3.68
C ARG A 75 12.00 5.14 4.80
N ALA A 76 13.30 5.08 4.50
CA ALA A 76 14.31 4.66 5.47
C ALA A 76 14.72 5.78 6.44
N LEU A 77 14.75 7.02 5.96
CA LEU A 77 15.26 8.14 6.74
C LEU A 77 14.17 8.73 7.62
N VAL A 78 12.92 8.81 7.16
CA VAL A 78 11.82 9.42 7.90
C VAL A 78 10.61 8.46 7.95
N PRO A 79 10.46 7.66 9.01
CA PRO A 79 9.20 6.98 9.28
C PRO A 79 8.12 8.04 9.51
N GLY A 80 7.09 8.07 8.67
CA GLY A 80 6.01 9.04 8.80
C GLY A 80 6.25 10.42 8.16
N VAL A 81 6.98 10.53 7.04
CA VAL A 81 6.71 11.66 6.13
C VAL A 81 5.24 11.55 5.76
N ILE A 82 4.41 12.38 6.39
CA ILE A 82 3.06 12.65 5.95
C ILE A 82 3.24 13.29 4.58
N ASP A 83 3.07 12.51 3.52
CA ASP A 83 2.69 13.10 2.25
C ASP A 83 1.43 13.92 2.57
N PRO A 84 1.45 15.26 2.43
CA PRO A 84 0.28 16.08 2.73
C PRO A 84 -0.94 15.73 1.86
N HIS A 85 -0.72 14.91 0.82
CA HIS A 85 -1.75 14.32 -0.02
C HIS A 85 -2.14 12.88 0.37
N ASP A 86 -1.44 12.21 1.30
CA ASP A 86 -1.81 10.89 1.81
C ASP A 86 -2.86 10.99 2.93
N VAL A 87 -4.05 11.40 2.49
CA VAL A 87 -5.23 11.60 3.32
C VAL A 87 -6.32 10.60 2.94
N VAL A 88 -7.23 10.35 3.88
CA VAL A 88 -8.51 9.70 3.59
C VAL A 88 -9.64 10.73 3.59
N VAL A 89 -10.68 10.48 2.81
CA VAL A 89 -11.93 11.26 2.82
C VAL A 89 -12.85 10.70 3.90
N LEU A 90 -13.13 11.49 4.94
CA LEU A 90 -14.07 11.12 6.00
C LEU A 90 -15.51 11.26 5.52
N LEU A 91 -16.39 10.39 6.02
CA LEU A 91 -17.81 10.36 5.69
C LEU A 91 -18.66 10.55 6.93
N ASP A 92 -19.79 11.24 6.77
CA ASP A 92 -20.83 11.32 7.80
C ASP A 92 -21.72 10.06 7.83
N ALA A 93 -22.73 10.06 8.70
CA ALA A 93 -23.64 8.95 8.87
C ALA A 93 -24.51 8.66 7.62
N ASP A 94 -24.69 9.65 6.75
CA ASP A 94 -25.44 9.54 5.49
C ASP A 94 -24.50 9.23 4.31
N HIS A 95 -23.22 8.92 4.59
CA HIS A 95 -22.15 8.61 3.63
C HIS A 95 -21.73 9.78 2.74
N HIS A 96 -21.98 11.03 3.14
CA HIS A 96 -21.49 12.20 2.43
C HIS A 96 -20.08 12.59 2.92
N PRO A 97 -19.18 13.03 2.02
CA PRO A 97 -17.89 13.58 2.40
C PRO A 97 -18.03 14.76 3.38
N CYS A 98 -17.41 14.63 4.55
CA CYS A 98 -17.49 15.63 5.63
C CYS A 98 -16.14 16.19 6.07
N GLY A 99 -15.03 15.68 5.53
CA GLY A 99 -13.69 16.16 5.82
C GLY A 99 -12.59 15.23 5.30
N THR A 100 -11.36 15.49 5.74
CA THR A 100 -10.21 14.63 5.47
C THR A 100 -9.40 14.42 6.74
N ALA A 101 -8.67 13.31 6.80
CA ALA A 101 -7.69 13.04 7.85
C ALA A 101 -6.42 12.42 7.25
N PRO A 102 -5.23 12.64 7.84
CA PRO A 102 -4.03 11.92 7.44
C PRO A 102 -4.26 10.41 7.55
N ARG A 103 -3.90 9.65 6.51
CA ARG A 103 -4.13 8.20 6.48
C ARG A 103 -3.39 7.47 7.60
N ALA A 104 -2.24 7.98 7.99
CA ALA A 104 -1.42 7.46 9.08
C ALA A 104 -2.13 7.51 10.44
N ASP A 105 -3.05 8.47 10.63
CA ASP A 105 -3.67 8.75 11.93
C ASP A 105 -5.08 8.16 12.05
N VAL A 106 -5.67 7.71 10.94
CA VAL A 106 -7.10 7.32 10.90
C VAL A 106 -7.33 5.86 11.30
N HIS A 107 -6.37 4.97 11.04
CA HIS A 107 -6.49 3.53 11.30
C HIS A 107 -6.03 3.22 12.72
N THR A 108 -6.96 3.30 13.67
CA THR A 108 -6.75 3.13 15.11
C THR A 108 -7.81 2.17 15.67
N ALA A 109 -7.94 2.09 17.00
CA ALA A 109 -9.02 1.32 17.62
C ALA A 109 -10.42 1.93 17.39
N ASP A 110 -10.48 3.22 17.02
CA ASP A 110 -11.68 4.04 16.88
C ASP A 110 -11.71 4.75 15.51
N THR A 111 -11.51 3.97 14.44
CA THR A 111 -11.44 4.51 13.07
C THR A 111 -12.76 5.13 12.59
N PRO A 112 -12.77 6.43 12.22
CA PRO A 112 -13.95 7.09 11.68
C PRO A 112 -14.33 6.51 10.32
N LEU A 113 -15.61 6.67 9.96
CA LEU A 113 -16.09 6.23 8.65
C LEU A 113 -15.37 7.04 7.55
N HIS A 114 -14.86 6.34 6.54
CA HIS A 114 -14.16 6.99 5.44
C HIS A 114 -14.35 6.26 4.10
N ALA A 115 -14.00 6.94 3.01
CA ALA A 115 -14.22 6.47 1.65
C ALA A 115 -13.04 5.63 1.12
N ALA A 116 -13.36 4.46 0.60
CA ALA A 116 -12.42 3.50 0.05
C ALA A 116 -12.92 2.88 -1.25
N PHE A 117 -12.13 1.98 -1.84
CA PHE A 117 -12.53 1.15 -2.96
C PHE A 117 -11.87 -0.24 -2.89
N SER A 118 -12.49 -1.21 -3.55
CA SER A 118 -11.96 -2.56 -3.70
C SER A 118 -12.03 -3.02 -5.17
N THR A 119 -11.03 -3.77 -5.64
CA THR A 119 -11.01 -4.32 -7.01
C THR A 119 -10.81 -5.84 -7.04
N TYR A 120 -11.47 -6.48 -8.01
CA TYR A 120 -11.20 -7.85 -8.45
C TYR A 120 -10.76 -7.82 -9.91
N LEU A 121 -9.49 -8.13 -10.16
CA LEU A 121 -8.85 -8.03 -11.47
C LEU A 121 -8.50 -9.42 -11.99
N PHE A 122 -8.92 -9.68 -13.22
CA PHE A 122 -8.72 -10.98 -13.87
C PHE A 122 -7.75 -10.89 -15.05
N ASP A 123 -7.04 -11.98 -15.33
CA ASP A 123 -6.31 -12.14 -16.58
C ASP A 123 -7.25 -12.57 -17.72
N GLU A 124 -6.68 -12.72 -18.92
CA GLU A 124 -7.39 -13.17 -20.11
C GLU A 124 -7.91 -14.62 -20.00
N ASP A 125 -7.30 -15.42 -19.12
CA ASP A 125 -7.64 -16.82 -18.85
C ASP A 125 -8.69 -16.99 -17.72
N ASP A 126 -9.33 -15.89 -17.31
CA ASP A 126 -10.32 -15.84 -16.22
C ASP A 126 -9.79 -16.25 -14.83
N ASN A 127 -8.48 -16.13 -14.61
CA ASN A 127 -7.89 -16.24 -13.28
C ASN A 127 -7.92 -14.88 -12.58
N LEU A 128 -8.32 -14.88 -11.31
CA LEU A 128 -8.29 -13.73 -10.42
C LEU A 128 -6.88 -13.53 -9.85
N LEU A 129 -6.39 -12.30 -9.90
CA LEU A 129 -5.22 -11.87 -9.14
C LEU A 129 -5.57 -11.72 -7.66
N MET A 130 -4.97 -12.54 -6.81
CA MET A 130 -4.96 -12.35 -5.36
C MET A 130 -3.61 -11.81 -4.91
N THR A 131 -3.63 -10.96 -3.88
CA THR A 131 -2.42 -10.39 -3.28
C THR A 131 -2.35 -10.69 -1.79
N ARG A 132 -1.13 -10.83 -1.28
CA ARG A 132 -0.81 -10.88 0.14
C ARG A 132 -0.27 -9.52 0.53
N ARG A 133 -0.93 -8.87 1.48
CA ARG A 133 -0.51 -7.54 1.97
C ARG A 133 0.92 -7.60 2.49
N ALA A 134 1.72 -6.59 2.19
CA ALA A 134 3.08 -6.46 2.72
C ALA A 134 3.08 -6.52 4.26
N LEU A 135 4.14 -7.08 4.83
CA LEU A 135 4.28 -7.19 6.30
C LEU A 135 4.45 -5.82 6.97
N SER A 136 4.87 -4.80 6.21
CA SER A 136 5.01 -3.41 6.66
C SER A 136 3.69 -2.63 6.67
N LYS A 137 2.57 -3.22 6.26
CA LYS A 137 1.27 -2.53 6.28
C LYS A 137 0.84 -2.33 7.73
N ALA A 138 0.36 -1.12 8.03
CA ALA A 138 -0.12 -0.78 9.36
C ALA A 138 -1.26 -1.70 9.83
N ALA A 139 -2.19 -2.01 8.92
CA ALA A 139 -3.36 -2.82 9.22
C ALA A 139 -3.39 -4.10 8.38
N TRP A 140 -3.77 -5.24 8.97
CA TRP A 140 -3.77 -6.58 8.35
C TRP A 140 -2.45 -6.92 7.59
N PRO A 141 -1.27 -6.79 8.21
CA PRO A 141 -0.02 -7.19 7.57
C PRO A 141 -0.01 -8.69 7.24
N GLY A 142 0.45 -9.06 6.05
CA GLY A 142 0.60 -10.46 5.65
C GLY A 142 -0.70 -11.22 5.35
N VAL A 143 -1.86 -10.55 5.37
CA VAL A 143 -3.16 -11.17 5.08
C VAL A 143 -3.37 -11.27 3.56
N TRP A 144 -3.87 -12.42 3.09
CA TRP A 144 -4.30 -12.61 1.71
C TRP A 144 -5.63 -11.90 1.44
N THR A 145 -5.76 -11.27 0.29
CA THR A 145 -6.94 -10.46 -0.08
C THR A 145 -7.16 -10.45 -1.60
N ASN A 146 -8.25 -9.83 -2.04
CA ASN A 146 -8.53 -9.50 -3.45
C ASN A 146 -7.44 -8.59 -4.06
N SER A 147 -7.54 -8.29 -5.35
CA SER A 147 -6.43 -7.76 -6.16
C SER A 147 -5.77 -6.50 -5.59
N ALA A 148 -6.53 -5.44 -5.35
CA ALA A 148 -6.04 -4.21 -4.72
C ALA A 148 -7.19 -3.45 -4.05
N CYS A 149 -6.88 -2.72 -2.98
CA CYS A 149 -7.82 -1.86 -2.26
C CYS A 149 -7.12 -0.53 -1.93
N GLY A 150 -7.87 0.51 -1.65
CA GLY A 150 -7.28 1.75 -1.18
C GLY A 150 -8.30 2.84 -0.93
N HIS A 151 -7.80 4.02 -0.63
CA HIS A 151 -8.62 5.18 -0.26
C HIS A 151 -8.83 6.12 -1.44
N LEU A 152 -10.02 6.73 -1.48
CA LEU A 152 -10.27 7.85 -2.37
C LEU A 152 -9.52 9.07 -1.83
N LEU A 153 -8.91 9.83 -2.73
CA LEU A 153 -8.49 11.20 -2.42
C LEU A 153 -9.67 12.16 -2.60
N PRO A 154 -9.57 13.39 -2.06
CA PRO A 154 -10.55 14.43 -2.32
C PRO A 154 -10.86 14.56 -3.82
N GLN A 155 -12.15 14.72 -4.13
CA GLN A 155 -12.69 14.86 -5.49
C GLN A 155 -12.49 13.65 -6.42
N GLU A 156 -11.94 12.53 -5.95
CA GLU A 156 -11.88 11.31 -6.76
C GLU A 156 -13.19 10.53 -6.74
N THR A 157 -13.51 9.92 -7.88
CA THR A 157 -14.45 8.80 -7.93
C THR A 157 -13.72 7.49 -7.60
N PRO A 158 -14.43 6.41 -7.23
CA PRO A 158 -13.80 5.10 -7.03
C PRO A 158 -12.97 4.63 -8.24
N PHE A 159 -13.43 4.93 -9.46
CA PHE A 159 -12.70 4.59 -10.69
C PHE A 159 -11.39 5.37 -10.82
N MET A 160 -11.37 6.66 -10.44
CA MET A 160 -10.15 7.48 -10.45
C MET A 160 -9.16 6.96 -9.41
N ALA A 161 -9.63 6.70 -8.19
CA ALA A 161 -8.80 6.15 -7.11
C ALA A 161 -8.18 4.80 -7.50
N ALA A 162 -8.98 3.89 -8.09
CA ALA A 162 -8.48 2.61 -8.59
C ALA A 162 -7.43 2.79 -9.69
N ARG A 163 -7.66 3.66 -10.68
CA ARG A 163 -6.70 3.93 -11.76
C ARG A 163 -5.39 4.55 -11.28
N ARG A 164 -5.41 5.30 -10.17
CA ARG A 164 -4.21 5.85 -9.52
C ARG A 164 -3.49 4.80 -8.68
N ARG A 165 -4.22 4.07 -7.83
CA ARG A 165 -3.63 3.25 -6.77
C ARG A 165 -3.26 1.83 -7.23
N VAL A 166 -4.02 1.23 -8.13
CA VAL A 166 -3.75 -0.12 -8.62
C VAL A 166 -2.36 -0.21 -9.29
N PRO A 167 -1.96 0.66 -10.25
CA PRO A 167 -0.62 0.61 -10.83
C PRO A 167 0.49 0.74 -9.78
N TYR A 168 0.27 1.54 -8.74
CA TYR A 168 1.23 1.72 -7.66
C TYR A 168 1.43 0.46 -6.81
N GLU A 169 0.36 -0.29 -6.53
CA GLU A 169 0.45 -1.51 -5.70
C GLU A 169 0.88 -2.74 -6.49
N ILE A 170 0.29 -2.97 -7.68
CA ILE A 170 0.48 -4.22 -8.43
C ILE A 170 1.37 -4.07 -9.68
N GLY A 171 1.78 -2.85 -10.04
CA GLY A 171 2.67 -2.57 -11.17
C GLY A 171 1.99 -2.47 -12.54
N ALA A 172 0.68 -2.72 -12.62
CA ALA A 172 -0.08 -2.73 -13.88
C ALA A 172 -1.39 -1.92 -13.76
N PRO A 173 -1.82 -1.22 -14.83
CA PRO A 173 -3.07 -0.48 -14.82
C PRO A 173 -4.29 -1.41 -14.92
N PRO A 174 -5.38 -1.12 -14.19
CA PRO A 174 -6.61 -1.88 -14.34
C PRO A 174 -7.33 -1.51 -15.64
N LEU A 175 -7.88 -2.51 -16.30
CA LEU A 175 -8.61 -2.42 -17.57
C LEU A 175 -10.08 -2.80 -17.36
N ALA A 176 -10.95 -2.27 -18.22
CA ALA A 176 -12.38 -2.62 -18.26
C ALA A 176 -13.11 -2.64 -16.90
N LEU A 177 -12.73 -1.73 -15.97
CA LEU A 177 -13.35 -1.66 -14.65
C LEU A 177 -14.85 -1.38 -14.75
N ARG A 178 -15.65 -2.18 -14.05
CA ARG A 178 -17.09 -2.05 -13.90
C ARG A 178 -17.49 -2.04 -12.43
N MET A 179 -18.32 -1.09 -12.05
CA MET A 179 -18.92 -1.05 -10.71
C MET A 179 -19.84 -2.26 -10.52
N THR A 180 -19.63 -3.03 -9.46
CA THR A 180 -20.41 -4.26 -9.19
C THR A 180 -21.10 -4.24 -7.83
N LEU A 181 -20.46 -3.69 -6.78
CA LEU A 181 -21.12 -3.44 -5.50
C LEU A 181 -20.98 -1.95 -5.14
N PRO A 182 -21.85 -1.06 -5.65
CA PRO A 182 -21.73 0.38 -5.42
C PRO A 182 -21.92 0.80 -3.97
N GLU A 183 -22.64 0.00 -3.17
CA GLU A 183 -23.05 0.34 -1.80
C GLU A 183 -22.34 -0.53 -0.74
N PHE A 184 -21.27 -1.26 -1.13
CA PHE A 184 -20.57 -2.11 -0.16
C PHE A 184 -19.98 -1.27 0.97
N ARG A 185 -20.32 -1.63 2.21
CA ARG A 185 -19.82 -1.04 3.44
C ARG A 185 -19.47 -2.15 4.43
N TYR A 186 -18.39 -1.97 5.18
CA TYR A 186 -18.00 -2.91 6.22
C TYR A 186 -17.29 -2.21 7.38
N GLN A 187 -17.22 -2.92 8.49
CA GLN A 187 -16.34 -2.62 9.60
C GLN A 187 -15.63 -3.91 10.02
N ALA A 188 -14.32 -3.85 10.22
CA ALA A 188 -13.53 -5.00 10.66
C ALA A 188 -12.42 -4.56 11.60
N ARG A 189 -12.07 -5.41 12.56
CA ARG A 189 -10.96 -5.19 13.50
C ARG A 189 -9.90 -6.27 13.28
N ASP A 190 -8.63 -5.88 13.20
CA ASP A 190 -7.52 -6.82 13.11
C ASP A 190 -7.06 -7.33 14.48
N ALA A 191 -6.13 -8.28 14.49
CA ALA A 191 -5.63 -8.90 15.72
C ALA A 191 -4.84 -7.93 16.62
N SER A 192 -4.33 -6.83 16.08
CA SER A 192 -3.64 -5.77 16.83
C SER A 192 -4.60 -4.74 17.43
N GLY A 193 -5.88 -4.79 17.02
CA GLY A 193 -6.93 -3.88 17.48
C GLY A 193 -7.23 -2.74 16.51
N ILE A 194 -6.54 -2.63 15.36
CA ILE A 194 -6.82 -1.61 14.35
C ILE A 194 -8.15 -1.90 13.66
N VAL A 195 -8.93 -0.86 13.39
CA VAL A 195 -10.25 -0.94 12.75
C VAL A 195 -10.21 -0.37 11.33
N GLU A 196 -10.94 -1.02 10.44
CA GLU A 196 -11.40 -0.45 9.17
C GLU A 196 -12.88 -0.18 9.32
N ASN A 197 -13.32 0.98 8.86
CA ASN A 197 -14.71 1.40 8.88
C ASN A 197 -14.95 2.20 7.60
N GLU A 198 -15.38 1.51 6.55
CA GLU A 198 -15.29 2.04 5.19
C GLU A 198 -16.61 1.89 4.42
N VAL A 199 -16.95 2.92 3.66
CA VAL A 199 -17.77 2.78 2.45
C VAL A 199 -16.81 2.46 1.31
N CYS A 200 -16.91 1.25 0.75
CA CYS A 200 -15.89 0.67 -0.10
C CYS A 200 -16.50 0.02 -1.36
N PRO A 201 -16.93 0.83 -2.36
CA PRO A 201 -17.51 0.30 -3.58
C PRO A 201 -16.58 -0.69 -4.28
N VAL A 202 -17.15 -1.79 -4.77
CA VAL A 202 -16.39 -2.88 -5.39
C VAL A 202 -16.50 -2.82 -6.90
N MET A 203 -15.34 -2.82 -7.55
CA MET A 203 -15.21 -2.88 -9.01
C MET A 203 -14.61 -4.21 -9.45
N VAL A 204 -15.03 -4.68 -10.61
CA VAL A 204 -14.45 -5.86 -11.28
C VAL A 204 -13.89 -5.40 -12.61
N GLY A 205 -12.72 -5.89 -12.99
CA GLY A 205 -12.12 -5.61 -14.29
C GLY A 205 -11.07 -6.63 -14.68
N THR A 206 -10.22 -6.27 -15.62
CA THR A 206 -9.11 -7.09 -16.08
C THR A 206 -7.77 -6.40 -15.84
N VAL A 207 -6.68 -7.14 -15.94
CA VAL A 207 -5.32 -6.63 -15.91
C VAL A 207 -4.44 -7.51 -16.78
N ASP A 208 -3.47 -6.90 -17.45
CA ASP A 208 -2.47 -7.65 -18.21
C ASP A 208 -1.54 -8.39 -17.24
N ARG A 209 -1.55 -9.72 -17.33
CA ARG A 209 -0.76 -10.60 -16.47
C ARG A 209 0.74 -10.41 -16.63
N ASP A 210 1.20 -10.08 -17.84
CA ASP A 210 2.62 -9.95 -18.14
C ASP A 210 3.20 -8.63 -17.60
N GLN A 211 2.34 -7.68 -17.23
CA GLN A 211 2.73 -6.41 -16.62
C GLN A 211 2.78 -6.44 -15.10
N ILE A 212 2.35 -7.53 -14.45
CA ILE A 212 2.33 -7.61 -12.99
C ILE A 212 3.75 -7.54 -12.42
N ASN A 213 3.99 -6.46 -11.67
CA ASN A 213 5.24 -6.21 -10.97
C ASN A 213 4.94 -5.49 -9.65
N PRO A 214 4.47 -6.22 -8.61
CA PRO A 214 3.95 -5.59 -7.41
C PRO A 214 5.02 -4.83 -6.63
N ASN A 215 4.63 -3.71 -6.05
CA ASN A 215 5.47 -2.93 -5.16
C ASN A 215 5.66 -3.71 -3.84
N PRO A 216 6.90 -4.11 -3.47
CA PRO A 216 7.15 -4.99 -2.31
C PRO A 216 6.79 -4.35 -0.97
N THR A 217 6.60 -3.03 -0.92
CA THR A 217 6.15 -2.34 0.29
C THR A 217 4.63 -2.36 0.49
N GLU A 218 3.90 -2.78 -0.53
CA GLU A 218 2.44 -2.87 -0.54
C GLU A 218 1.96 -4.32 -0.63
N VAL A 219 2.62 -5.13 -1.46
CA VAL A 219 2.30 -6.52 -1.73
C VAL A 219 3.53 -7.40 -1.47
N ALA A 220 3.41 -8.33 -0.51
CA ALA A 220 4.47 -9.29 -0.22
C ALA A 220 4.51 -10.44 -1.24
N GLU A 221 3.34 -10.94 -1.62
CA GLU A 221 3.18 -12.06 -2.54
C GLU A 221 1.93 -11.85 -3.39
N HIS A 222 1.87 -12.50 -4.56
CA HIS A 222 0.66 -12.53 -5.38
C HIS A 222 0.48 -13.91 -6.01
N THR A 223 -0.75 -14.24 -6.37
CA THR A 223 -1.06 -15.50 -7.05
C THR A 223 -2.27 -15.35 -7.96
N TRP A 224 -2.38 -16.23 -8.95
CA TRP A 224 -3.50 -16.32 -9.87
C TRP A 224 -4.34 -17.55 -9.51
N ILE A 225 -5.62 -17.35 -9.22
CA ILE A 225 -6.53 -18.44 -8.88
C ILE A 225 -7.82 -18.34 -9.65
N ARG A 226 -8.48 -19.47 -9.87
CA ARG A 226 -9.85 -19.46 -10.39
C ARG A 226 -10.79 -18.84 -9.36
N TRP A 227 -11.83 -18.16 -9.84
CA TRP A 227 -12.90 -17.66 -8.97
C TRP A 227 -13.52 -18.74 -8.08
N SER A 228 -13.68 -19.96 -8.61
CA SER A 228 -14.19 -21.10 -7.84
C SER A 228 -13.30 -21.45 -6.64
N THR A 229 -11.98 -21.31 -6.77
CA THR A 229 -11.05 -21.50 -5.66
C THR A 229 -11.29 -20.48 -4.57
N LEU A 230 -11.46 -19.19 -4.91
CA LEU A 230 -11.75 -18.15 -3.92
C LEU A 230 -13.08 -18.41 -3.21
N THR A 231 -14.13 -18.78 -3.94
CA THR A 231 -15.43 -19.09 -3.31
C THR A 231 -15.34 -20.30 -2.37
N SER A 232 -14.56 -21.32 -2.73
CA SER A 232 -14.32 -22.46 -1.84
C SER A 232 -13.52 -22.06 -0.59
N MET A 233 -12.55 -21.15 -0.71
CA MET A 233 -11.82 -20.61 0.45
C MET A 233 -12.73 -19.84 1.40
N VAL A 234 -13.67 -19.04 0.86
CA VAL A 234 -14.70 -18.35 1.65
C VAL A 234 -15.57 -19.33 2.43
N ASP A 235 -15.95 -20.45 1.81
CA ASP A 235 -16.85 -21.43 2.42
C ASP A 235 -16.12 -22.34 3.45
N THR A 236 -14.83 -22.61 3.27
CA THR A 236 -14.09 -23.63 4.04
C THR A 236 -13.05 -23.07 5.01
N ALA A 237 -12.42 -21.95 4.66
CA ALA A 237 -11.34 -21.36 5.44
C ALA A 237 -11.35 -19.82 5.37
N PRO A 238 -12.47 -19.15 5.73
CA PRO A 238 -12.62 -17.70 5.59
C PRO A 238 -11.60 -16.91 6.41
N ALA A 239 -11.05 -17.49 7.48
CA ALA A 239 -10.03 -16.85 8.31
C ALA A 239 -8.66 -16.70 7.60
N LEU A 240 -8.44 -17.36 6.46
CA LEU A 240 -7.18 -17.26 5.70
C LEU A 240 -7.13 -16.04 4.77
N ILE A 241 -8.25 -15.34 4.59
CA ILE A 241 -8.34 -14.16 3.73
C ILE A 241 -8.96 -12.99 4.50
N SER A 242 -8.82 -11.79 3.96
CA SER A 242 -9.32 -10.58 4.61
C SER A 242 -10.85 -10.62 4.82
N PRO A 243 -11.35 -10.08 5.95
CA PRO A 243 -12.79 -10.09 6.23
C PRO A 243 -13.62 -9.40 5.15
N TRP A 244 -13.14 -8.30 4.57
CA TRP A 244 -13.84 -7.62 3.48
C TRP A 244 -13.93 -8.49 2.24
N CYS A 245 -12.88 -9.24 1.88
CA CYS A 245 -12.94 -10.15 0.72
C CYS A 245 -14.00 -11.24 0.93
N VAL A 246 -14.11 -11.81 2.13
CA VAL A 246 -15.19 -12.77 2.48
C VAL A 246 -16.57 -12.15 2.27
N LEU A 247 -16.79 -10.96 2.81
CA LEU A 247 -18.08 -10.26 2.72
C LEU A 247 -18.44 -9.90 1.26
N GLN A 248 -17.46 -9.38 0.51
CA GLN A 248 -17.62 -8.98 -0.89
C GLN A 248 -17.94 -10.20 -1.76
N VAL A 249 -17.21 -11.32 -1.62
CA VAL A 249 -17.47 -12.56 -2.36
C VAL A 249 -18.90 -13.07 -2.11
N ASN A 250 -19.37 -13.04 -0.86
CA ASN A 250 -20.72 -13.47 -0.53
C ASN A 250 -21.82 -12.60 -1.17
N GLN A 251 -21.57 -11.30 -1.35
CA GLN A 251 -22.49 -10.43 -2.09
C GLN A 251 -22.37 -10.63 -3.61
N LEU A 252 -21.15 -10.70 -4.15
CA LEU A 252 -20.88 -10.92 -5.58
C LEU A 252 -21.53 -12.22 -6.08
N ARG A 253 -21.50 -13.31 -5.31
CA ARG A 253 -22.14 -14.59 -5.68
C ARG A 253 -23.65 -14.47 -5.92
N LYS A 254 -24.33 -13.52 -5.28
CA LYS A 254 -25.78 -13.30 -5.44
C LYS A 254 -26.13 -12.57 -6.73
N LEU A 255 -25.19 -11.79 -7.27
CA LEU A 255 -25.46 -10.94 -8.43
C LEU A 255 -25.46 -11.69 -9.76
N GLN A 256 -24.93 -12.93 -9.83
CA GLN A 256 -24.81 -13.85 -10.99
C GLN A 256 -24.20 -13.28 -12.30
N GLU A 257 -24.62 -12.10 -12.72
CA GLU A 257 -24.33 -11.40 -13.97
C GLU A 257 -22.95 -10.75 -14.02
N TRP A 258 -22.27 -10.55 -12.88
CA TRP A 258 -20.99 -9.85 -12.89
C TRP A 258 -19.88 -10.60 -13.66
N LYS A 259 -20.08 -11.91 -13.86
CA LYS A 259 -19.22 -12.79 -14.64
C LYS A 259 -19.47 -12.73 -16.15
N ASN A 260 -20.59 -12.17 -16.59
CA ASN A 260 -20.85 -11.95 -18.01
C ASN A 260 -20.03 -10.73 -18.46
N ARG A 261 -18.73 -10.96 -18.66
CA ARG A 261 -17.84 -9.99 -19.33
C ARG A 261 -18.21 -9.99 -20.82
N PRO A 262 -18.26 -8.82 -21.49
CA PRO A 262 -18.48 -8.77 -22.93
C PRO A 262 -17.38 -9.50 -23.70
#